data_AF-A0A964DF58-F1
#
_entry.id   AF-A0A964DF58-F1
#
_cell.length_a   1.000
_cell.length_b   1.000
_cell.length_c   1.000
_cell.angle_alpha   90.00
_cell.angle_beta   90.00
_cell.angle_gamma   90.00
#
_symmetry.space_group_name_H-M   'P 1'
#
loop_
_entity.id
_entity.type
_entity.pdbx_description
1 polymer ?
#
loop_
_entity_poly.entity_id
_entity_poly.type
_entity_poly.pdbx_seq_one_letter_code
_entity_poly.pdbx_strand_id
1 'polypeptide(L)'
;MAEYPTSKLIERLLQGQAFKDIDILLLPTTTTTVPTVKDAGTNPQTLSPENTIFANYYGLPAISVPCGFDKNGLPLGLQIVGKPWDDATVLRLAYQYQIATDYG
;
A
#
# COMPACT_ATOMS: atom_id res chain seq x y z
N MET A 1 -18.09 14.12 -6.09
CA MET A 1 -16.72 13.59 -5.91
C MET A 1 -16.44 13.65 -4.41
N ALA A 2 -16.48 12.52 -3.72
CA ALA A 2 -16.10 12.49 -2.31
C ALA A 2 -14.61 12.79 -2.21
N GLU A 3 -14.24 13.69 -1.30
CA GLU A 3 -12.86 14.00 -0.97
C GLU A 3 -12.20 12.71 -0.45
N TYR A 4 -11.35 12.09 -1.27
CA TYR A 4 -10.67 10.86 -0.90
C TYR A 4 -9.68 11.20 0.23
N PRO A 5 -9.72 10.53 1.39
CA PRO A 5 -8.80 10.82 2.50
C PRO A 5 -7.31 10.73 2.10
N THR A 6 -7.02 10.04 0.98
CA THR A 6 -5.70 9.93 0.36
C THR A 6 -5.14 11.25 -0.19
N SER A 7 -5.97 12.22 -0.61
CA SER A 7 -5.49 13.49 -1.19
C SER A 7 -4.67 14.29 -0.18
N LYS A 8 -5.20 14.40 1.04
CA LYS A 8 -4.57 15.13 2.16
C LYS A 8 -3.28 14.47 2.63
N LEU A 9 -3.21 13.13 2.56
CA LEU A 9 -2.01 12.37 2.86
C LEU A 9 -0.92 12.61 1.80
N ILE A 10 -1.29 12.60 0.51
CA ILE A 10 -0.38 12.92 -0.59
C ILE A 10 0.13 14.36 -0.49
N GLU A 11 -0.72 15.32 -0.15
CA GLU A 11 -0.30 16.69 0.13
C GLU A 11 0.72 16.78 1.27
N ARG A 12 0.48 16.03 2.36
CA ARG A 12 1.45 15.95 3.46
C ARG A 12 2.74 15.27 3.04
N LEU A 13 2.70 14.26 2.17
CA LEU A 13 3.90 13.62 1.61
C LEU A 13 4.70 14.62 0.76
N LEU A 14 4.03 15.35 -0.14
CA LEU A 14 4.62 16.42 -0.97
C LEU A 14 5.33 17.49 -0.13
N GLN A 15 4.79 17.81 1.05
CA GLN A 15 5.35 18.81 1.97
C GLN A 15 6.39 18.24 2.95
N GLY A 16 6.71 16.95 2.89
CA GLY A 16 7.59 16.27 3.85
C GLY A 16 7.01 16.22 5.28
N GLN A 17 5.69 16.31 5.42
CA GLN A 17 4.98 16.37 6.70
C GLN A 17 4.18 15.11 7.03
N ALA A 18 4.14 14.13 6.13
CA ALA A 18 3.36 12.91 6.33
C ALA A 18 3.77 12.20 7.61
N PHE A 19 5.06 12.06 7.86
CA PHE A 19 5.60 11.33 9.00
C PHE A 19 5.91 12.19 10.24
N LYS A 20 5.37 13.42 10.33
CA LYS A 20 5.52 14.25 11.54
C LYS A 20 4.78 13.64 12.73
N ASP A 21 3.60 13.09 12.48
CA ASP A 21 2.69 12.62 13.53
C ASP A 21 2.42 11.10 13.46
N ILE A 22 3.02 10.40 12.48
CA ILE A 22 2.89 8.95 12.29
C ILE A 22 4.25 8.32 12.00
N ASP A 23 4.44 7.09 12.46
CA ASP A 23 5.63 6.29 12.17
C ASP A 23 5.46 5.43 10.90
N ILE A 24 4.22 4.99 10.64
CA ILE A 24 3.86 4.08 9.57
C ILE A 24 2.57 4.55 8.90
N LEU A 25 2.54 4.41 7.58
CA LEU A 25 1.36 4.53 6.75
C LEU A 25 0.92 3.14 6.27
N LEU A 26 -0.35 2.82 6.46
CA LEU A 26 -0.98 1.58 6.01
C LEU A 26 -2.02 1.87 4.94
N LEU A 27 -1.99 1.11 3.85
CA LEU A 27 -2.96 1.21 2.76
C LEU A 27 -3.03 -0.10 1.96
N PRO A 28 -4.11 -0.37 1.21
CA PRO A 28 -4.12 -1.46 0.24
C PRO A 28 -2.97 -1.31 -0.77
N THR A 29 -2.30 -2.40 -1.13
CA THR A 29 -1.24 -2.36 -2.15
C THR A 29 -1.79 -2.00 -3.52
N THR A 30 -2.95 -2.56 -3.87
CA THR A 30 -3.69 -2.26 -5.10
C THR A 30 -5.07 -1.71 -4.75
N THR A 31 -5.65 -0.89 -5.62
CA THR A 31 -7.00 -0.32 -5.46
C THR A 31 -8.13 -1.23 -5.90
N THR A 32 -7.76 -2.31 -6.59
CA THR A 32 -8.69 -3.32 -7.08
C THR A 32 -8.23 -4.70 -6.66
N THR A 33 -9.17 -5.64 -6.64
CA THR A 33 -8.89 -7.08 -6.54
C THR A 33 -8.17 -7.55 -7.80
N VAL A 34 -7.57 -8.74 -7.75
CA VAL A 34 -6.87 -9.33 -8.89
C VAL A 34 -7.78 -9.35 -10.13
N PRO A 35 -7.44 -8.60 -11.20
CA PRO A 35 -8.25 -8.56 -12.41
C PRO A 35 -8.05 -9.83 -13.23
N THR A 36 -9.02 -10.15 -14.11
CA THR A 36 -8.78 -11.19 -15.11
C THR A 36 -7.77 -10.70 -16.15
N VAL A 37 -7.09 -11.63 -16.83
CA VAL A 37 -6.16 -11.28 -17.93
C VAL A 37 -6.84 -10.44 -19.01
N LYS A 38 -8.12 -10.71 -19.28
CA LYS A 38 -8.92 -9.95 -20.25
C LYS A 38 -9.15 -8.51 -19.76
N ASP A 39 -9.52 -8.33 -18.50
CA ASP A 39 -9.77 -7.01 -17.93
C ASP A 39 -8.47 -6.19 -17.87
N ALA A 40 -7.38 -6.83 -17.46
CA ALA A 40 -6.03 -6.24 -17.44
C ALA A 40 -5.57 -5.76 -18.83
N GLY A 41 -5.93 -6.49 -19.89
CA GLY A 41 -5.60 -6.11 -21.28
C GLY A 41 -6.51 -5.05 -21.89
N THR A 42 -7.63 -4.72 -21.27
CA THR A 42 -8.65 -3.82 -21.85
C THR A 42 -8.86 -2.54 -21.06
N ASN A 43 -8.54 -2.53 -19.76
CA ASN A 43 -8.62 -1.34 -18.92
C ASN A 43 -7.30 -1.11 -18.17
N PRO A 44 -6.48 -0.13 -18.61
CA PRO A 44 -5.22 0.21 -17.95
C PRO A 44 -5.34 0.57 -16.47
N GLN A 45 -6.51 1.06 -16.03
CA GLN A 45 -6.75 1.43 -14.62
C GLN A 45 -6.75 0.22 -13.69
N THR A 46 -7.00 -0.99 -14.21
CA THR A 46 -6.96 -2.23 -13.40
C THR A 46 -5.55 -2.59 -12.91
N LEU A 47 -4.52 -2.02 -13.54
CA LEU A 47 -3.11 -2.18 -13.18
C LEU A 47 -2.51 -0.87 -12.65
N SER A 48 -3.36 0.04 -12.16
CA SER A 48 -2.96 1.35 -11.65
C SER A 48 -2.00 1.23 -10.46
N PRO A 49 -0.82 1.88 -10.50
CA PRO A 49 0.11 1.93 -9.37
C PRO A 49 -0.23 3.06 -8.39
N GLU A 50 -1.45 3.58 -8.38
CA GLU A 50 -1.85 4.77 -7.62
C GLU A 50 -1.48 4.72 -6.14
N ASN A 51 -1.54 3.52 -5.52
CA ASN A 51 -1.13 3.33 -4.12
C ASN A 51 0.37 3.05 -3.95
N THR A 52 1.14 2.72 -4.97
CA THR A 52 2.56 2.34 -4.83
C THR A 52 3.51 3.41 -5.38
N ILE A 53 3.03 4.23 -6.30
CA ILE A 53 3.86 5.18 -7.05
C ILE A 53 4.49 6.25 -6.14
N PHE A 54 3.80 6.67 -5.08
CA PHE A 54 4.32 7.72 -4.20
C PHE A 54 5.55 7.25 -3.41
N ALA A 55 5.59 5.98 -2.97
CA ALA A 55 6.74 5.44 -2.24
C ALA A 55 8.00 5.49 -3.11
N ASN A 56 7.86 5.18 -4.40
CA ASN A 56 8.94 5.30 -5.38
C ASN A 56 9.38 6.75 -5.57
N TYR A 57 8.44 7.69 -5.75
CA TYR A 57 8.75 9.10 -5.96
C TYR A 57 9.49 9.73 -4.78
N TYR A 58 9.13 9.38 -3.54
CA TYR A 58 9.73 9.95 -2.33
C TYR A 58 10.88 9.11 -1.75
N GLY A 59 11.22 7.97 -2.36
CA GLY A 59 12.26 7.07 -1.85
C GLY A 59 11.93 6.52 -0.46
N LEU A 60 10.66 6.20 -0.21
CA LEU A 60 10.20 5.68 1.08
C LEU A 60 10.34 4.16 1.12
N PRO A 61 10.75 3.58 2.26
CA PRO A 61 10.71 2.14 2.43
C PRO A 61 9.25 1.66 2.46
N ALA A 62 8.92 0.69 1.63
CA ALA A 62 7.58 0.13 1.51
C ALA A 62 7.64 -1.39 1.29
N ILE A 63 6.71 -2.13 1.88
CA ILE A 63 6.56 -3.57 1.69
C ILE A 63 5.08 -3.94 1.54
N SER A 64 4.79 -4.91 0.68
CA SER A 64 3.46 -5.51 0.56
C SER A 64 3.45 -6.86 1.27
N VAL A 65 2.49 -7.07 2.15
CA VAL A 65 2.22 -8.36 2.82
C VAL A 65 0.81 -8.84 2.48
N PRO A 66 0.56 -10.16 2.39
CA PRO A 66 -0.80 -10.68 2.23
C PRO A 66 -1.67 -10.27 3.41
N CYS A 67 -2.92 -9.86 3.17
CA CYS A 67 -3.82 -9.39 4.24
C CYS A 67 -5.22 -10.02 4.20
N GLY A 68 -5.39 -11.10 3.44
CA GLY A 68 -6.65 -11.80 3.28
C GLY A 68 -6.94 -12.16 1.83
N PHE A 69 -8.19 -12.55 1.60
CA PHE A 69 -8.68 -12.97 0.31
C PHE A 69 -9.98 -12.23 -0.04
N ASP A 70 -10.19 -11.98 -1.33
CA ASP A 70 -11.47 -11.49 -1.82
C ASP A 70 -12.54 -12.60 -1.79
N LYS A 71 -13.76 -12.25 -2.21
CA LYS A 71 -14.90 -13.18 -2.30
C LYS A 71 -14.67 -14.38 -3.25
N ASN A 72 -13.67 -14.30 -4.13
CA ASN A 72 -13.30 -15.35 -5.08
C ASN A 72 -12.10 -16.17 -4.60
N GLY A 73 -11.57 -15.89 -3.40
CA GLY A 73 -10.37 -16.56 -2.87
C GLY A 73 -9.06 -16.02 -3.45
N LEU A 74 -9.05 -14.83 -4.05
CA LEU A 74 -7.85 -14.20 -4.61
C LEU A 74 -7.15 -13.34 -3.55
N PRO A 75 -5.81 -13.34 -3.48
CA PRO A 75 -5.08 -12.66 -2.40
C PRO A 75 -5.22 -11.13 -2.47
N LEU A 76 -5.31 -10.52 -1.29
CA LEU A 76 -5.28 -9.07 -1.08
C LEU A 76 -3.94 -8.67 -0.44
N GLY A 77 -3.43 -7.49 -0.81
CA GLY A 77 -2.18 -6.95 -0.28
C GLY A 77 -2.40 -5.75 0.63
N LEU A 78 -1.72 -5.75 1.78
CA LEU A 78 -1.52 -4.59 2.64
C LEU A 78 -0.13 -4.03 2.40
N GLN A 79 -0.05 -2.76 2.05
CA GLN A 79 1.18 -2.02 1.93
C GLN A 79 1.48 -1.30 3.25
N ILE A 80 2.72 -1.47 3.72
CA ILE A 80 3.28 -0.85 4.92
C ILE A 80 4.38 0.09 4.45
N VAL A 81 4.24 1.39 4.69
CA VAL A 81 5.22 2.41 4.28
C VAL A 81 5.77 3.13 5.50
N GLY A 82 7.09 3.24 5.58
CA GLY A 82 7.80 3.88 6.70
C GLY A 82 8.44 5.22 6.33
N LYS A 83 9.08 5.80 7.35
CA LYS A 83 9.90 7.01 7.23
C LYS A 83 11.11 6.78 6.32
N PRO A 84 11.65 7.84 5.67
CA PRO A 84 12.91 7.73 4.94
C PRO A 84 14.00 7.04 5.78
N TRP A 85 14.66 6.03 5.21
CA TRP A 85 15.74 5.25 5.83
C TRP A 85 15.36 4.37 7.03
N ASP A 86 14.07 4.15 7.28
CA ASP A 86 13.56 3.35 8.41
C ASP A 86 13.03 1.97 7.98
N ASP A 87 13.77 1.28 7.11
CA ASP A 87 13.46 -0.06 6.60
C ASP A 87 13.29 -1.09 7.73
N ALA A 88 14.06 -0.93 8.82
CA ALA A 88 14.00 -1.82 9.97
C ALA A 88 12.62 -1.83 10.63
N THR A 89 11.99 -0.66 10.78
CA THR A 89 10.63 -0.56 11.34
C THR A 89 9.60 -1.18 10.41
N VAL A 90 9.72 -0.94 9.10
CA VAL A 90 8.85 -1.52 8.08
C VAL A 90 8.92 -3.05 8.08
N LEU A 91 10.13 -3.61 8.04
CA LEU A 91 10.35 -5.07 8.07
C LEU A 91 9.90 -5.70 9.39
N ARG A 92 10.15 -5.03 10.52
CA ARG A 92 9.70 -5.50 11.84
C ARG A 92 8.19 -5.59 11.89
N LEU A 93 7.48 -4.57 11.44
CA LEU A 93 6.02 -4.57 11.43
C LEU A 93 5.48 -5.63 10.47
N ALA A 94 6.05 -5.76 9.27
CA ALA A 94 5.66 -6.79 8.30
C ALA A 94 5.82 -8.20 8.88
N TYR A 95 6.95 -8.48 9.54
CA TYR A 95 7.17 -9.77 10.20
C TYR A 95 6.17 -10.02 11.33
N GLN A 96 5.93 -9.02 12.19
CA GLN A 96 4.95 -9.14 13.27
C GLN A 96 3.52 -9.35 12.74
N TYR A 97 3.17 -8.67 11.64
CA TYR A 97 1.90 -8.87 10.97
C TYR A 97 1.77 -10.31 10.44
N GLN A 98 2.81 -10.82 9.77
CA GLN A 98 2.81 -12.16 9.22
C GLN A 98 2.71 -13.26 10.28
N ILE A 99 3.36 -13.12 11.44
CA ILE A 99 3.24 -14.14 12.51
C ILE A 99 1.92 -14.01 13.30
N ALA A 100 1.24 -12.88 13.22
CA ALA A 100 -0.04 -12.64 13.88
C ALA A 100 -1.24 -13.01 12.98
N THR A 101 -1.00 -13.37 11.72
CA THR A 101 -2.04 -13.69 10.73
C THR A 101 -1.70 -14.97 9.97
N ASP A 102 -2.73 -15.66 9.47
CA ASP A 102 -2.57 -16.89 8.69
C ASP A 102 -2.69 -16.64 7.18
N TYR A 103 -2.37 -15.43 6.72
CA TYR A 103 -2.54 -15.04 5.30
C TYR A 103 -1.35 -15.41 4.40
N GLY A 104 -0.46 -16.31 4.85
CA GLY A 104 0.76 -16.73 4.16
C GLY A 104 0.63 -17.99 3.30
#